data_AF-A0A351FZC9-F1
#
_entry.id   AF-A0A351FZC9-F1
#
_cell.length_a   1.000
_cell.length_b   1.000
_cell.length_c   1.000
_cell.angle_alpha   90.00
_cell.angle_beta   90.00
_cell.angle_gamma   90.00
#
_symmetry.space_group_name_H-M   'P 1'
#
loop_
_entity.id
_entity.type
_entity.pdbx_description
1 polymer ?
#
loop_
_entity_poly.entity_id
_entity_poly.type
_entity_poly.pdbx_seq_one_letter_code
_entity_poly.pdbx_strand_id
1 'polypeptide(L)'
;GSRLDVIRYLGPRLNFFHRVVAVIGLCVIVYVITSLLDVPDPEKGNLIWTDLGGHDPGTLQKLVGAIAGSIVVYVVLGTGMHWGYLAPVIAGSIGLLWTLAMFWGSVVLAPSRDEQSPGLWADDRVWSGLLCSLAIFMLYYFY
;
A
#
# COMPACT_ATOMS: atom_id res chain seq x y z
N GLY A 1 3.67 -4.36 33.18
CA GLY A 1 4.95 -4.19 32.45
C GLY A 1 4.75 -3.48 31.14
N SER A 2 4.19 -4.13 30.11
CA SER A 2 4.35 -3.72 28.71
C SER A 2 3.92 -2.30 28.30
N ARG A 3 2.80 -1.76 28.80
CA ARG A 3 2.30 -0.45 28.31
C ARG A 3 3.15 0.75 28.78
N LEU A 4 3.62 0.72 30.02
CA LEU A 4 4.41 1.82 30.60
C LEU A 4 5.82 1.88 29.99
N ASP A 5 6.41 0.72 29.73
CA ASP A 5 7.74 0.62 29.11
C ASP A 5 7.71 1.11 27.66
N VAL A 6 6.68 0.73 26.89
CA VAL A 6 6.48 1.22 25.51
C VAL A 6 6.32 2.74 25.50
N ILE A 7 5.50 3.32 26.38
CA ILE A 7 5.33 4.78 26.45
C ILE A 7 6.65 5.48 26.83
N ARG A 8 7.46 4.87 27.69
CA ARG A 8 8.75 5.42 28.14
C ARG A 8 9.77 5.52 27.00
N TYR A 9 9.84 4.53 26.11
CA TYR A 9 10.81 4.50 25.01
C TYR A 9 10.29 5.11 23.70
N LEU A 10 9.00 4.96 23.40
CA LEU A 10 8.38 5.35 22.12
C LEU A 10 7.53 6.63 22.21
N GLY A 11 7.30 7.13 23.43
CA GLY A 11 6.54 8.34 23.68
C GLY A 11 5.02 8.11 23.78
N PRO A 12 4.29 9.00 24.46
CA PRO A 12 2.85 8.85 24.71
C PRO A 12 1.96 9.06 23.47
N ARG A 13 2.53 9.57 22.36
CA ARG A 13 1.80 9.88 21.12
C ARG A 13 1.97 8.85 20.01
N LEU A 14 2.59 7.70 20.31
CA LEU A 14 2.81 6.67 19.29
C LEU A 14 1.47 6.01 18.91
N ASN A 15 0.90 6.42 17.78
CA ASN A 15 -0.38 5.90 17.27
C ASN A 15 -0.25 4.40 16.91
N PHE A 16 -1.36 3.65 16.93
CA PHE A 16 -1.48 2.24 16.52
C PHE A 16 -0.77 1.95 15.19
N PHE A 17 -0.83 2.87 14.22
CA PHE A 17 -0.18 2.71 12.91
C PHE A 17 1.35 2.61 12.95
N HIS A 18 2.03 3.20 13.94
CA HIS A 18 3.49 3.02 14.07
C HIS A 18 3.85 1.56 14.35
N ARG A 19 2.98 0.82 15.04
CA ARG A 19 3.16 -0.62 15.26
C ARG A 19 3.03 -1.38 13.95
N VAL A 20 2.10 -0.98 13.08
CA VAL A 20 1.94 -1.59 11.75
C VAL A 20 3.20 -1.40 10.91
N VAL A 21 3.76 -0.18 10.88
CA VAL A 21 5.02 0.09 10.16
C VAL A 21 6.18 -0.73 10.72
N ALA A 22 6.31 -0.81 12.05
CA ALA A 22 7.36 -1.62 12.69
C ALA A 22 7.21 -3.12 12.36
N VAL A 23 5.98 -3.64 12.33
CA VAL A 23 5.70 -5.02 11.96
C VAL A 23 6.02 -5.27 10.48
N ILE A 24 5.66 -4.35 9.57
CA ILE A 24 6.04 -4.46 8.15
C ILE A 24 7.56 -4.53 8.01
N GLY A 25 8.30 -3.62 8.68
CA GLY A 25 9.76 -3.64 8.67
C GLY A 25 10.34 -4.95 9.21
N LEU A 26 9.79 -5.47 10.31
CA LEU A 26 10.18 -6.76 10.87
C LEU A 26 9.90 -7.91 9.90
N CYS A 27 8.73 -7.93 9.25
CA CYS A 27 8.39 -8.92 8.25
C CYS A 27 9.40 -8.90 7.09
N VAL A 28 9.73 -7.72 6.57
CA VAL A 28 10.76 -7.58 5.51
C VAL A 28 12.09 -8.17 5.95
N ILE A 29 12.56 -7.83 7.16
CA ILE A 29 13.81 -8.36 7.70
C ILE A 29 13.76 -9.89 7.81
N VAL A 30 12.67 -10.44 8.37
CA VAL A 30 12.49 -11.89 8.49
C VAL A 30 12.51 -12.55 7.12
N TYR A 31 11.76 -12.03 6.14
CA TYR A 31 11.71 -12.56 4.78
C TYR A 31 13.08 -12.53 4.09
N VAL A 32 13.83 -11.43 4.24
CA VAL A 32 15.19 -11.31 3.68
C VAL A 32 16.11 -12.34 4.32
N ILE A 33 16.10 -12.46 5.65
CA ILE A 33 16.93 -13.45 6.37
C ILE A 33 16.57 -14.87 5.93
N THR A 34 15.28 -15.22 5.91
CA THR A 34 14.85 -16.56 5.48
C THR A 34 15.24 -16.81 4.02
N SER A 35 15.14 -15.81 3.14
CA SER A 35 15.52 -15.94 1.73
C SER A 35 17.02 -16.13 1.53
N LEU A 36 17.86 -15.58 2.42
CA LEU A 36 19.32 -15.75 2.35
C LEU A 36 19.78 -17.09 2.93
N LEU A 37 19.00 -17.69 3.84
CA LEU A 37 19.28 -18.98 4.47
C LEU A 37 18.72 -20.16 3.68
N ASP A 38 17.72 -19.94 2.83
CA ASP A 38 17.08 -20.98 2.03
C ASP A 38 17.88 -21.30 0.75
N VAL A 39 17.78 -22.54 0.26
CA VAL A 39 18.45 -22.93 -0.99
C VAL A 39 17.66 -22.35 -2.17
N PRO A 40 18.30 -21.64 -3.12
CA PRO A 40 17.62 -21.11 -4.29
C PRO A 40 16.97 -22.23 -5.10
N ASP A 41 15.65 -22.25 -5.10
CA ASP A 41 14.85 -23.18 -5.89
C ASP A 41 14.69 -22.61 -7.32
N PRO A 42 15.22 -23.28 -8.36
CA PRO A 42 15.17 -22.77 -9.74
C PRO A 42 13.74 -22.65 -10.27
N GLU A 43 12.76 -23.42 -9.76
CA GLU A 43 11.36 -23.28 -10.17
C GLU A 43 10.71 -22.02 -9.57
N LYS A 44 11.11 -21.62 -8.34
CA LYS A 44 10.68 -20.34 -7.74
C LYS A 44 11.41 -19.14 -8.33
N GLY A 45 12.61 -19.32 -8.86
CA GLY A 45 13.37 -18.28 -9.57
C GLY A 45 12.61 -17.72 -10.78
N ASN A 46 11.89 -18.59 -11.48
CA ASN A 46 11.03 -18.21 -12.61
C ASN A 46 9.75 -17.46 -12.17
N LEU A 47 9.42 -17.48 -10.86
CA LEU A 47 8.30 -16.73 -10.28
C LEU A 47 8.70 -15.30 -9.84
N ILE A 48 9.95 -14.90 -10.07
CA ILE A 48 10.43 -13.56 -9.77
C ILE A 48 10.00 -12.61 -10.91
N TRP A 49 9.74 -11.34 -10.58
CA TRP A 49 9.20 -10.34 -11.52
C TRP A 49 10.01 -10.16 -12.82
N THR A 50 11.25 -10.64 -12.86
CA THR A 50 12.17 -10.55 -13.99
C THR A 50 11.93 -11.62 -15.04
N ASP A 51 11.35 -12.77 -14.67
CA ASP A 51 11.18 -13.95 -15.55
C ASP A 51 9.72 -14.19 -15.98
N LEU A 52 8.73 -13.70 -15.22
CA LEU A 52 7.29 -13.83 -15.51
C LEU A 52 6.76 -12.95 -16.66
N GLY A 53 7.65 -12.44 -17.51
CA GLY A 53 7.29 -11.70 -18.72
C GLY A 53 7.55 -10.21 -18.58
N GLY A 54 8.41 -9.72 -19.47
CA GLY A 54 8.84 -8.33 -19.55
C GLY A 54 7.67 -7.37 -19.45
N HIS A 55 7.60 -6.66 -18.32
CA HIS A 55 6.82 -5.44 -18.26
C HIS A 55 7.50 -4.44 -19.20
N ASP A 56 6.72 -3.86 -20.11
CA ASP A 56 7.15 -2.67 -20.83
C ASP A 56 7.69 -1.67 -19.80
N PRO A 57 8.94 -1.19 -19.90
CA PRO A 57 9.55 -0.30 -18.91
C PRO A 57 8.69 0.95 -18.66
N GLY A 58 7.88 1.37 -19.64
CA GLY A 58 6.89 2.43 -19.48
C GLY A 58 5.79 2.12 -18.46
N THR A 59 5.41 0.86 -18.27
CA THR A 59 4.39 0.43 -17.29
C THR A 59 4.94 0.53 -15.86
N LEU A 60 6.19 0.12 -15.64
CA LEU A 60 6.85 0.30 -14.34
C LEU A 60 7.01 1.79 -14.00
N GLN A 61 7.44 2.61 -14.96
CA GLN A 61 7.56 4.06 -14.75
C GLN A 61 6.22 4.71 -14.42
N LYS A 62 5.13 4.33 -15.11
CA LYS A 62 3.78 4.80 -14.78
C LYS A 62 3.35 4.38 -13.37
N LEU A 63 3.64 3.14 -12.96
CA LEU A 63 3.34 2.65 -11.62
C LEU A 63 4.11 3.41 -10.54
N VAL A 64 5.42 3.60 -10.73
CA VAL A 64 6.25 4.40 -9.82
C VAL A 64 5.75 5.84 -9.74
N GLY A 65 5.39 6.44 -10.88
CA GLY A 65 4.80 7.77 -10.94
C GLY A 65 3.46 7.86 -10.21
N ALA A 66 2.60 6.85 -10.36
CA ALA A 66 1.32 6.74 -9.65
C ALA A 66 1.50 6.63 -8.13
N ILE A 67 2.47 5.84 -7.67
CA ILE A 67 2.82 5.72 -6.24
C ILE A 67 3.34 7.06 -5.71
N ALA A 68 4.31 7.66 -6.40
CA ALA A 68 4.90 8.94 -6.01
C ALA A 68 3.84 10.05 -5.94
N GLY A 69 2.96 10.14 -6.96
CA GLY A 69 1.84 11.07 -6.98
C GLY A 69 0.88 10.87 -5.83
N SER A 70 0.56 9.61 -5.49
CA SER A 70 -0.31 9.29 -4.35
C SER A 70 0.32 9.67 -3.01
N ILE A 71 1.63 9.46 -2.84
CA ILE A 71 2.37 9.90 -1.64
C ILE A 71 2.25 11.42 -1.49
N VAL A 72 2.43 12.18 -2.57
CA VAL A 72 2.28 13.64 -2.53
C VAL A 72 0.88 14.04 -2.10
N VAL A 73 -0.17 13.45 -2.68
CA VAL A 73 -1.56 13.71 -2.29
C VAL A 73 -1.77 13.45 -0.79
N TYR A 74 -1.29 12.32 -0.29
CA TYR A 74 -1.42 11.96 1.12
C TYR A 74 -0.66 12.91 2.05
N VAL A 75 0.56 13.31 1.69
CA VAL A 75 1.32 14.31 2.47
C VAL A 75 0.58 15.64 2.53
N VAL A 76 -0.02 16.09 1.43
CA VAL A 76 -0.82 17.33 1.40
C VAL A 76 -2.06 17.23 2.30
N LEU A 77 -2.78 16.11 2.26
CA LEU A 77 -3.93 15.89 3.14
C LEU A 77 -3.52 15.85 4.62
N GLY A 78 -2.45 15.13 4.95
CA GLY A 78 -1.94 15.03 6.32
C GLY A 78 -1.42 16.37 6.87
N THR A 79 -0.73 17.16 6.04
CA THR A 79 -0.27 18.50 6.44
C THR A 79 -1.44 19.47 6.60
N GLY A 80 -2.45 19.40 5.72
CA GLY A 80 -3.70 20.15 5.86
C GLY A 80 -4.44 19.84 7.17
N MET A 81 -4.45 18.58 7.60
CA MET A 81 -4.97 18.20 8.93
C MET A 81 -4.11 18.73 10.07
N HIS A 82 -2.78 18.64 9.96
CA HIS A 82 -1.86 19.11 11.00
C HIS A 82 -2.02 20.61 11.31
N TRP A 83 -2.31 21.42 10.29
CA TRP A 83 -2.59 22.85 10.44
C TRP A 83 -4.06 23.20 10.73
N GLY A 84 -4.94 22.20 10.82
CA GLY A 84 -6.35 22.39 11.15
C GLY A 84 -7.24 22.87 9.99
N TYR A 85 -6.75 22.85 8.75
CA TYR A 85 -7.53 23.23 7.57
C TYR A 85 -8.53 22.13 7.16
N LEU A 86 -8.21 20.86 7.43
CA LEU A 86 -9.07 19.72 7.10
C LEU A 86 -9.41 18.93 8.36
N ALA A 87 -10.69 18.57 8.49
CA ALA A 87 -11.12 17.60 9.48
C ALA A 87 -10.63 16.18 9.09
N PRO A 88 -10.31 15.31 10.07
CA PRO A 88 -9.86 13.94 9.83
C PRO A 88 -10.75 13.13 8.87
N VAL A 89 -12.07 13.25 9.05
CA VAL A 89 -13.06 12.55 8.21
C VAL A 89 -13.01 13.00 6.75
N ILE A 90 -12.79 14.30 6.51
CA ILE A 90 -12.74 14.87 5.16
C ILE A 90 -11.46 14.41 4.45
N ALA A 91 -10.31 14.54 5.12
CA ALA A 91 -9.04 14.08 4.58
C ALA A 91 -9.05 12.57 4.32
N GLY A 92 -9.58 11.77 5.24
CA GLY A 92 -9.75 10.33 5.07
C GLY A 92 -10.64 9.98 3.88
N SER A 93 -11.76 10.69 3.69
CA SER A 93 -12.67 10.45 2.56
C SER A 93 -12.01 10.78 1.22
N ILE A 94 -11.27 11.90 1.13
CA ILE A 94 -10.53 12.25 -0.08
C ILE A 94 -9.43 11.22 -0.36
N GLY A 95 -8.68 10.82 0.67
CA GLY A 95 -7.66 9.78 0.55
C GLY A 95 -8.21 8.44 0.07
N LEU A 96 -9.36 8.02 0.62
CA LEU A 96 -10.09 6.82 0.17
C LEU A 96 -10.45 6.91 -1.30
N LEU A 97 -11.11 7.98 -1.71
CA LEU A 97 -11.56 8.17 -3.09
C LEU A 97 -10.39 8.22 -4.07
N TRP A 98 -9.30 8.91 -3.70
CA TRP A 98 -8.08 8.93 -4.49
C TRP A 98 -7.50 7.52 -4.66
N THR A 99 -7.32 6.78 -3.55
CA THR A 99 -6.78 5.41 -3.57
C THR A 99 -7.62 4.50 -4.46
N LEU A 100 -8.95 4.56 -4.29
CA LEU A 100 -9.88 3.75 -5.06
C LEU A 100 -9.80 4.09 -6.54
N ALA A 101 -9.72 5.38 -6.90
CA ALA A 101 -9.60 5.83 -8.28
C ALA A 101 -8.30 5.32 -8.94
N MET A 102 -7.18 5.31 -8.22
CA MET A 102 -5.91 4.78 -8.74
C MET A 102 -5.98 3.29 -9.04
N PHE A 103 -6.57 2.49 -8.15
CA PHE A 103 -6.77 1.06 -8.38
C PHE A 103 -7.80 0.77 -9.47
N TRP A 104 -8.92 1.50 -9.48
CA TRP A 104 -9.95 1.34 -10.49
C TRP A 104 -9.44 1.70 -11.90
N GLY A 105 -8.67 2.78 -12.01
CA GLY A 105 -7.98 3.15 -13.24
C GLY A 105 -7.05 2.03 -13.73
N SER A 106 -6.34 1.36 -12.82
CA SER A 106 -5.45 0.25 -13.18
C SER A 106 -6.17 -1.00 -13.72
N VAL A 107 -7.46 -1.19 -13.38
CA VAL A 107 -8.30 -2.29 -13.87
C VAL A 107 -8.93 -1.91 -15.21
N VAL A 108 -9.50 -0.71 -15.31
CA VAL A 108 -10.19 -0.23 -16.52
C VAL A 108 -9.22 0.03 -17.68
N LEU A 109 -8.03 0.54 -17.39
CA LEU A 109 -7.00 0.85 -18.39
C LEU A 109 -6.10 -0.36 -18.70
N ALA A 110 -6.32 -1.50 -18.06
CA ALA A 110 -5.56 -2.71 -18.37
C ALA A 110 -5.91 -3.19 -19.79
N PRO A 111 -4.91 -3.50 -20.64
CA PRO A 111 -5.17 -4.11 -21.94
C PRO A 111 -5.97 -5.40 -21.75
N SER A 112 -7.09 -5.56 -22.46
CA SER A 112 -7.91 -6.77 -22.42
C SER A 112 -7.05 -8.00 -22.73
N ARG A 113 -6.73 -8.78 -21.70
CA ARG A 113 -6.13 -10.10 -21.85
C ARG A 113 -7.26 -11.12 -21.85
N ASP A 114 -7.58 -11.59 -23.07
CA ASP A 114 -8.53 -12.63 -23.45
C ASP A 114 -10.03 -12.39 -23.21
N GLU A 115 -10.83 -12.98 -24.11
CA GLU A 115 -12.30 -13.06 -24.12
C GLU A 115 -12.91 -13.74 -22.88
N GLN A 116 -12.08 -14.28 -21.99
CA GLN A 116 -12.45 -14.87 -20.70
C GLN A 116 -11.93 -14.03 -19.52
N SER A 117 -12.08 -12.71 -19.58
CA SER A 117 -11.83 -11.91 -18.38
C SER A 117 -12.89 -12.26 -17.32
N PRO A 118 -12.51 -12.81 -16.15
CA PRO A 118 -13.46 -13.01 -15.07
C PRO A 118 -14.10 -11.66 -14.73
N GLY A 119 -15.38 -11.66 -14.34
CA GLY A 119 -16.13 -10.41 -14.10
C GLY A 119 -15.40 -9.49 -13.13
N LEU A 120 -15.67 -8.19 -13.17
CA LEU A 120 -14.93 -7.14 -12.43
C LEU A 120 -14.77 -7.43 -10.92
N TRP A 121 -15.70 -8.18 -10.32
CA TRP A 121 -15.68 -8.59 -8.91
C TRP A 121 -14.79 -9.80 -8.59
N ALA A 122 -14.33 -10.52 -9.60
CA ALA A 122 -13.40 -11.63 -9.49
C ALA A 122 -11.94 -11.19 -9.75
N ASP A 123 -11.71 -9.91 -10.07
CA ASP A 123 -10.36 -9.34 -10.15
C ASP A 123 -9.85 -8.96 -8.75
N ASP A 124 -8.78 -9.63 -8.31
CA ASP A 124 -8.12 -9.41 -7.02
C ASP A 124 -7.66 -7.96 -6.82
N ARG A 125 -7.43 -7.21 -7.90
CA ARG A 125 -7.04 -5.80 -7.85
C ARG A 125 -8.15 -4.92 -7.28
N VAL A 126 -9.41 -5.27 -7.50
CA VAL A 126 -10.56 -4.51 -6.99
C VAL A 126 -10.66 -4.66 -5.48
N TRP A 127 -10.54 -5.90 -4.96
CA TRP A 127 -10.53 -6.16 -3.52
C TRP A 127 -9.31 -5.54 -2.84
N SER A 128 -8.14 -5.64 -3.47
CA SER A 128 -6.92 -5.00 -2.99
C SER A 128 -7.07 -3.48 -2.93
N GLY A 129 -7.67 -2.86 -3.94
CA GLY A 129 -7.95 -1.42 -3.98
C GLY A 129 -8.94 -0.98 -2.91
N LEU A 130 -10.01 -1.74 -2.69
CA LEU A 130 -10.99 -1.48 -1.62
C LEU A 130 -10.33 -1.53 -0.24
N LEU A 131 -9.60 -2.60 0.07
CA LEU A 131 -8.89 -2.75 1.34
C LEU A 131 -7.86 -1.63 1.56
N CYS A 132 -7.09 -1.30 0.51
CA CYS A 132 -6.11 -0.22 0.57
C CYS A 132 -6.78 1.14 0.82
N SER A 133 -7.86 1.44 0.12
CA SER A 133 -8.61 2.69 0.27
C SER A 133 -9.21 2.85 1.67
N LEU A 134 -9.73 1.76 2.26
CA LEU A 134 -10.20 1.73 3.64
C LEU A 134 -9.06 1.91 4.63
N ALA A 135 -7.90 1.31 4.40
CA ALA A 135 -6.73 1.50 5.25
C ALA A 135 -6.27 2.97 5.25
N ILE A 136 -6.28 3.65 4.10
CA ILE A 136 -5.98 5.09 3.99
C ILE A 136 -7.04 5.95 4.71
N PHE A 137 -8.33 5.62 4.59
CA PHE A 137 -9.37 6.31 5.37
C PHE A 137 -9.11 6.20 6.87
N MET A 138 -8.87 4.98 7.35
CA MET A 138 -8.61 4.70 8.76
C MET A 138 -7.35 5.40 9.26
N LEU A 139 -6.32 5.52 8.41
CA LEU A 139 -5.08 6.25 8.71
C LEU A 139 -5.36 7.71 9.09
N TYR A 140 -6.22 8.40 8.34
CA TYR A 140 -6.59 9.77 8.65
C TYR A 140 -7.66 9.87 9.74
N TYR A 141 -8.64 8.96 9.75
CA TYR A 141 -9.75 9.00 10.69
C TYR A 141 -9.29 8.84 12.15
N PHE A 142 -8.28 8.01 12.39
CA PHE A 142 -7.73 7.75 13.73
C PHE A 142 -6.45 8.54 14.04
N TYR A 143 -6.08 9.49 13.20
CA TYR A 143 -5.02 10.45 13.47
C TYR A 143 -5.52 11.53 14.44
#